data_AF-A0A3G1L0M4-F1
#
_entry.id   AF-A0A3G1L0M4-F1
#
_cell.length_a   1.000
_cell.length_b   1.000
_cell.length_c   1.000
_cell.angle_alpha   90.00
_cell.angle_beta   90.00
_cell.angle_gamma   90.00
#
_symmetry.space_group_name_H-M   'P 1'
#
loop_
_entity.id
_entity.type
_entity.pdbx_description
1 polymer ?
#
loop_
_entity_poly.entity_id
_entity_poly.type
_entity_poly.pdbx_seq_one_letter_code
_entity_poly.pdbx_strand_id
1 'polypeptide(L)'
;MEALNNRLLQFNSMMLLNKREVLESFDDFVAHHRKKDNEEGYSEGKRKVLLSLCDEFRNELEKSDIPTLTKPWLYYDYSITNDGIELSLFKCDNDIEFDDEGEISSMSSSEEYTLVKVKCDYLTVEQYAELYDVTTTTVRQWIRRGKLRTAKKKGRDWLIPALADKPKRGFESATYHWNVLSSDILAVFPFLAETNRVYLFQDDEDKKLFNAITGWPGENNRQQVKLTTKEREQLEIMLIAAPGVKVEDLSTGVRYVPAKRNFLLPVLSYQDDSMTNKTFSYSNIIVQQHSSDTAHFSPDNEPRDSFSFDYTSTYLVPVHWTFWGVPHDADDIFYDALDNGNYADCTKIGVLSGQLILCKQMIANGYDPLTVCDDESADLEYVMSALVDQGGPLNEWTGEPLLDIFYIHELTIEESLQRQGLGSRILQELPCLCRELLHVVPDILTYYPAPTERNWHTESEREVALRNIAVERVAKAITPDHNVNQNTSNTISFADKYRFSDDETKMIMGCRHSGSSYPEVLKNIRLIAFYQKNGFQELGDTRLLYAYTEM
;
A
#
# COMPACT_ATOMS: atom_id res chain seq x y z
N MET A 1 14.44 -3.48 -19.77
CA MET A 1 14.26 -3.35 -18.32
C MET A 1 13.02 -2.52 -17.98
N GLU A 2 12.80 -1.39 -18.64
CA GLU A 2 11.60 -0.54 -18.43
C GLU A 2 10.26 -1.29 -18.63
N ALA A 3 10.12 -2.03 -19.73
CA ALA A 3 8.94 -2.89 -19.96
C ALA A 3 8.78 -4.03 -18.93
N LEU A 4 9.88 -4.52 -18.34
CA LEU A 4 9.83 -5.54 -17.29
C LEU A 4 9.41 -4.93 -15.94
N ASN A 5 9.89 -3.71 -15.64
CA ASN A 5 9.52 -2.96 -14.44
C ASN A 5 8.05 -2.56 -14.45
N ASN A 6 7.52 -2.11 -15.60
CA ASN A 6 6.11 -1.75 -15.71
C ASN A 6 5.19 -2.98 -15.51
N ARG A 7 5.54 -4.12 -16.11
CA ARG A 7 4.83 -5.39 -15.91
C ARG A 7 4.87 -5.88 -14.46
N LEU A 8 6.00 -5.74 -13.78
CA LEU A 8 6.11 -6.14 -12.39
C LEU A 8 5.30 -5.21 -11.47
N LEU A 9 5.22 -3.92 -11.78
CA LEU A 9 4.40 -2.95 -11.05
C LEU A 9 2.91 -3.26 -11.21
N GLN A 10 2.47 -3.54 -12.45
CA GLN A 10 1.11 -4.01 -12.75
C GLN A 10 0.81 -5.32 -12.02
N PHE A 11 1.71 -6.30 -12.07
CA PHE A 11 1.55 -7.54 -11.32
C PHE A 11 1.40 -7.29 -9.81
N ASN A 12 2.30 -6.48 -9.24
CA ASN A 12 2.26 -6.12 -7.83
C ASN A 12 1.02 -5.31 -7.45
N SER A 13 0.35 -4.63 -8.39
CA SER A 13 -0.91 -3.93 -8.15
C SER A 13 -2.09 -4.91 -8.05
N MET A 14 -2.02 -6.06 -8.75
CA MET A 14 -3.09 -7.05 -8.82
C MET A 14 -2.98 -8.19 -7.79
N MET A 15 -1.81 -8.40 -7.20
CA MET A 15 -1.49 -9.59 -6.39
C MET A 15 -1.27 -9.32 -4.90
N LEU A 16 -1.58 -10.25 -3.99
CA LEU A 16 -1.42 -10.00 -2.54
C LEU A 16 0.04 -10.22 -2.11
N LEU A 17 0.69 -9.21 -1.53
CA LEU A 17 2.13 -9.23 -1.28
C LEU A 17 2.51 -9.25 0.20
N ASN A 18 1.60 -8.91 1.09
CA ASN A 18 1.87 -8.85 2.52
C ASN A 18 0.64 -9.22 3.35
N LYS A 19 0.86 -9.42 4.65
CA LYS A 19 -0.19 -9.80 5.61
C LYS A 19 -1.39 -8.86 5.59
N ARG A 20 -1.16 -7.53 5.52
CA ARG A 20 -2.22 -6.53 5.53
C ARG A 20 -3.13 -6.72 4.32
N GLU A 21 -2.57 -6.85 3.13
CA GLU A 21 -3.33 -7.08 1.90
C GLU A 21 -4.09 -8.40 1.91
N VAL A 22 -3.48 -9.47 2.43
CA VAL A 22 -4.16 -10.77 2.59
C VAL A 22 -5.36 -10.65 3.51
N LEU A 23 -5.21 -9.97 4.66
CA LEU A 23 -6.30 -9.76 5.61
C LEU A 23 -7.42 -8.88 5.03
N GLU A 24 -7.08 -7.74 4.40
CA GLU A 24 -8.06 -6.85 3.75
C GLU A 24 -8.84 -7.59 2.65
N SER A 25 -8.13 -8.29 1.77
CA SER A 25 -8.72 -9.13 0.73
C SER A 25 -9.66 -10.20 1.30
N PHE A 26 -9.22 -10.90 2.34
CA PHE A 26 -10.00 -11.97 2.94
C PHE A 26 -11.22 -11.42 3.69
N ASP A 27 -11.12 -10.24 4.29
CA ASP A 27 -12.26 -9.57 4.95
C ASP A 27 -13.34 -9.18 3.94
N ASP A 28 -12.95 -8.70 2.76
CA ASP A 28 -13.88 -8.45 1.65
C ASP A 28 -14.53 -9.74 1.14
N PHE A 29 -13.75 -10.81 1.00
CA PHE A 29 -14.26 -12.14 0.67
C PHE A 29 -15.32 -12.61 1.67
N VAL A 30 -15.04 -12.50 2.97
CA VAL A 30 -15.97 -12.86 4.04
C VAL A 30 -17.20 -11.96 4.02
N ALA A 31 -17.05 -10.66 3.82
CA ALA A 31 -18.16 -9.72 3.74
C ALA A 31 -19.12 -10.05 2.58
N HIS A 32 -18.59 -10.41 1.41
CA HIS A 32 -19.39 -10.92 0.29
C HIS A 32 -20.13 -12.21 0.66
N HIS A 33 -19.44 -13.16 1.28
CA HIS A 33 -20.03 -14.45 1.69
C HIS A 33 -21.06 -14.30 2.83
N ARG A 34 -21.06 -13.19 3.56
CA ARG A 34 -22.08 -12.80 4.56
C ARG A 34 -23.33 -12.16 3.94
N LYS A 35 -23.33 -11.75 2.67
CA LYS A 35 -24.55 -11.32 1.96
C LYS A 35 -25.41 -12.54 1.59
N LYS A 36 -26.73 -12.46 1.79
CA LYS A 36 -27.66 -13.57 1.50
C LYS A 36 -27.84 -13.85 0.01
N ASP A 37 -27.71 -12.83 -0.83
CA ASP A 37 -27.92 -12.90 -2.27
C ASP A 37 -26.59 -12.65 -3.01
N ASN A 38 -25.54 -13.39 -2.63
CA ASN A 38 -24.19 -13.22 -3.17
C ASN A 38 -23.91 -14.00 -4.46
N GLU A 39 -24.96 -14.56 -5.09
CA GLU A 39 -24.91 -15.28 -6.37
C GLU A 39 -24.06 -16.57 -6.43
N GLU A 40 -23.36 -16.94 -5.35
CA GLU A 40 -22.45 -18.10 -5.30
C GLU A 40 -23.15 -19.48 -5.44
N GLY A 41 -24.48 -19.53 -5.33
CA GLY A 41 -25.28 -20.69 -5.68
C GLY A 41 -25.10 -21.95 -4.82
N TYR A 42 -24.42 -21.85 -3.66
CA TYR A 42 -24.34 -22.92 -2.65
C TYR A 42 -25.46 -22.86 -1.60
N SER A 43 -25.73 -23.98 -0.93
CA SER A 43 -26.79 -24.07 0.07
C SER A 43 -26.49 -23.28 1.36
N GLU A 44 -27.54 -22.97 2.13
CA GLU A 44 -27.39 -22.31 3.45
C GLU A 44 -26.57 -23.17 4.44
N GLY A 45 -26.65 -24.51 4.32
CA GLY A 45 -25.86 -25.43 5.13
C GLY A 45 -24.36 -25.28 4.87
N LYS A 46 -23.94 -25.38 3.60
CA LYS A 46 -22.55 -25.14 3.19
C LYS A 46 -22.07 -23.74 3.61
N ARG A 47 -22.92 -22.73 3.42
CA ARG A 47 -22.61 -21.34 3.77
C ARG A 47 -22.29 -21.14 5.25
N LYS A 48 -23.06 -21.74 6.16
CA LYS A 48 -22.80 -21.66 7.61
C LYS A 48 -21.47 -22.29 7.98
N VAL A 49 -21.18 -23.46 7.42
CA VAL A 49 -19.89 -24.14 7.63
C VAL A 49 -18.74 -23.30 7.09
N LEU A 50 -18.88 -22.75 5.88
CA LEU A 50 -17.86 -21.90 5.26
C LEU A 50 -17.58 -20.65 6.11
N LEU A 51 -18.61 -19.95 6.58
CA LEU A 51 -18.41 -18.74 7.41
C LEU A 51 -17.71 -19.05 8.74
N SER A 52 -18.07 -20.17 9.40
CA SER A 52 -17.36 -20.62 10.60
C SER A 52 -15.89 -20.91 10.31
N LEU A 53 -15.62 -21.58 9.18
CA LEU A 53 -14.26 -21.89 8.74
C LEU A 53 -13.48 -20.62 8.37
N CYS A 54 -14.14 -19.62 7.79
CA CYS A 54 -13.53 -18.31 7.52
C CYS A 54 -13.14 -17.60 8.81
N ASP A 55 -13.99 -17.62 9.84
CA ASP A 55 -13.67 -16.99 11.13
C ASP A 55 -12.44 -17.68 11.78
N GLU A 56 -12.35 -19.01 11.71
CA GLU A 56 -11.18 -19.77 12.16
C GLU A 56 -9.93 -19.46 11.35
N PHE A 57 -10.03 -19.47 10.02
CA PHE A 57 -8.93 -19.17 9.12
C PHE A 57 -8.40 -17.75 9.31
N ARG A 58 -9.31 -16.77 9.45
CA ARG A 58 -8.94 -15.38 9.73
C ARG A 58 -8.16 -15.23 11.03
N ASN A 59 -8.59 -15.91 12.09
CA ASN A 59 -7.85 -15.91 13.36
C ASN A 59 -6.45 -16.54 13.22
N GLU A 60 -6.30 -17.56 12.39
CA GLU A 60 -4.98 -18.15 12.11
C GLU A 60 -4.12 -17.24 11.23
N LEU A 61 -4.68 -16.51 10.26
CA LEU A 61 -3.97 -15.48 9.50
C LEU A 61 -3.40 -14.39 10.42
N GLU A 62 -4.20 -13.93 11.40
CA GLU A 62 -3.77 -12.90 12.36
C GLU A 62 -2.61 -13.37 13.26
N LYS A 63 -2.58 -14.64 13.65
CA LYS A 63 -1.49 -15.20 14.47
C LYS A 63 -0.26 -15.56 13.67
N SER A 64 -0.43 -15.86 12.39
CA SER A 64 0.63 -16.33 11.52
C SER A 64 1.61 -15.21 11.16
N ASP A 65 2.89 -15.55 11.12
CA ASP A 65 3.93 -14.66 10.60
C ASP A 65 3.96 -14.76 9.07
N ILE A 66 3.38 -13.77 8.40
CA ILE A 66 3.26 -13.72 6.93
C ILE A 66 4.19 -12.60 6.46
N PRO A 67 5.37 -12.94 5.91
CA PRO A 67 6.35 -11.94 5.54
C PRO A 67 5.91 -11.14 4.31
N THR A 68 6.33 -9.88 4.24
CA THR A 68 6.17 -9.08 3.01
C THR A 68 7.04 -9.68 1.91
N LEU A 69 6.43 -9.95 0.76
CA LEU A 69 7.10 -10.45 -0.42
C LEU A 69 7.87 -9.32 -1.09
N THR A 70 9.14 -9.58 -1.33
CA THR A 70 10.04 -8.61 -1.94
C THR A 70 10.64 -9.09 -3.26
N LYS A 71 10.60 -10.41 -3.50
CA LYS A 71 11.08 -11.00 -4.75
C LYS A 71 10.04 -10.83 -5.87
N PRO A 72 10.47 -10.61 -7.12
CA PRO A 72 9.58 -10.50 -8.26
C PRO A 72 8.72 -11.75 -8.46
N TRP A 73 7.51 -11.57 -8.98
CA TRP A 73 6.63 -12.65 -9.44
C TRP A 73 6.23 -13.65 -8.36
N LEU A 74 6.32 -13.24 -7.09
CA LEU A 74 5.77 -13.97 -5.96
C LEU A 74 4.51 -13.29 -5.48
N TYR A 75 3.54 -14.09 -5.06
CA TYR A 75 2.31 -13.59 -4.47
C TYR A 75 1.69 -14.58 -3.50
N TYR A 76 0.89 -14.07 -2.58
CA TYR A 76 0.00 -14.88 -1.77
C TYR A 76 -1.34 -15.03 -2.46
N ASP A 77 -1.91 -16.22 -2.35
CA ASP A 77 -3.29 -16.46 -2.67
C ASP A 77 -3.94 -17.37 -1.63
N TYR A 78 -5.20 -17.09 -1.32
CA TYR A 78 -6.00 -17.98 -0.51
C TYR A 78 -7.03 -18.69 -1.38
N SER A 79 -7.22 -19.98 -1.13
CA SER A 79 -8.19 -20.78 -1.88
C SER A 79 -9.06 -21.60 -0.94
N ILE A 80 -10.32 -21.74 -1.33
CA ILE A 80 -11.21 -22.74 -0.73
C ILE A 80 -10.90 -24.07 -1.40
N THR A 81 -10.46 -25.01 -0.59
CA THR A 81 -10.26 -26.40 -1.01
C THR A 81 -11.45 -27.26 -0.63
N ASN A 82 -11.49 -28.49 -1.12
CA ASN A 82 -12.54 -29.46 -0.79
C ASN A 82 -12.74 -29.72 0.71
N ASP A 83 -11.71 -29.52 1.53
CA ASP A 83 -11.73 -29.83 2.96
C ASP A 83 -11.25 -28.70 3.86
N GLY A 84 -11.11 -27.48 3.35
CA GLY A 84 -10.52 -26.40 4.12
C GLY A 84 -10.35 -25.09 3.35
N ILE A 85 -9.69 -24.13 4.00
CA ILE A 85 -9.16 -22.90 3.39
C ILE A 85 -7.65 -22.91 3.60
N GLU A 86 -6.90 -22.54 2.58
CA GLU A 86 -5.45 -22.43 2.67
C GLU A 86 -4.93 -21.13 2.07
N LEU A 87 -3.89 -20.58 2.70
CA LEU A 87 -3.06 -19.50 2.16
C LEU A 87 -1.76 -20.13 1.66
N SER A 88 -1.46 -19.93 0.38
CA SER A 88 -0.26 -20.41 -0.25
C SER A 88 0.55 -19.27 -0.87
N LEU A 89 1.86 -19.43 -0.88
CA LEU A 89 2.79 -18.63 -1.67
C LEU A 89 2.91 -19.27 -3.05
N PHE A 90 2.65 -18.46 -4.07
CA PHE A 90 2.80 -18.83 -5.46
C PHE A 90 3.96 -18.07 -6.10
N LYS A 91 4.57 -18.73 -7.07
CA LYS A 91 5.55 -18.14 -7.97
C LYS A 91 5.03 -18.24 -9.38
N CYS A 92 5.01 -17.13 -10.10
CA CYS A 92 4.69 -17.17 -11.52
C CYS A 92 5.86 -17.72 -12.31
N ASP A 93 5.54 -18.51 -13.33
CA ASP A 93 6.52 -18.92 -14.32
C ASP A 93 6.75 -17.78 -15.34
N ASN A 94 7.67 -17.96 -16.28
CA ASN A 94 8.17 -16.88 -17.14
C ASN A 94 7.18 -16.41 -18.24
N ASP A 95 5.91 -16.79 -18.17
CA ASP A 95 4.88 -16.66 -19.21
C ASP A 95 3.65 -15.86 -18.73
N ILE A 96 3.90 -14.65 -18.23
CA ILE A 96 2.84 -13.69 -17.91
C ILE A 96 2.58 -12.78 -19.11
N GLU A 97 1.33 -12.78 -19.58
CA GLU A 97 0.83 -11.94 -20.65
C GLU A 97 -0.09 -10.86 -20.08
N PHE A 98 0.04 -9.65 -20.63
CA PHE A 98 -0.80 -8.51 -20.28
C PHE A 98 -1.57 -8.09 -21.52
N ASP A 99 -2.82 -7.67 -21.35
CA ASP A 99 -3.60 -7.06 -22.43
C ASP A 99 -3.25 -5.58 -22.66
N ASP A 100 -3.93 -4.98 -23.63
CA ASP A 100 -3.73 -3.58 -24.03
C ASP A 100 -4.14 -2.57 -22.93
N GLU A 101 -4.90 -2.99 -21.93
CA GLU A 101 -5.32 -2.20 -20.77
C GLU A 101 -4.35 -2.37 -19.57
N GLY A 102 -3.36 -3.27 -19.70
CA GLY A 102 -2.36 -3.53 -18.67
C GLY A 102 -2.84 -4.51 -17.59
N GLU A 103 -3.93 -5.23 -17.82
CA GLU A 103 -4.39 -6.33 -16.97
C GLU A 103 -3.71 -7.64 -17.36
N ILE A 104 -3.58 -8.58 -16.43
CA ILE A 104 -3.02 -9.91 -16.73
C ILE A 104 -4.04 -10.71 -17.54
N SER A 105 -3.73 -10.94 -18.81
CA SER A 105 -4.58 -11.72 -19.74
C SER A 105 -4.31 -13.22 -19.63
N SER A 106 -3.07 -13.62 -19.34
CA SER A 106 -2.72 -15.01 -19.03
C SER A 106 -1.51 -15.08 -18.10
N MET A 107 -1.47 -16.12 -17.26
CA MET A 107 -0.38 -16.35 -16.31
C MET A 107 -0.35 -17.82 -15.92
N SER A 108 0.83 -18.41 -15.85
CA SER A 108 1.03 -19.69 -15.18
C SER A 108 1.79 -19.51 -13.87
N SER A 109 1.48 -20.34 -12.89
CA SER A 109 2.05 -20.24 -11.55
C SER A 109 2.16 -21.60 -10.87
N SER A 110 3.16 -21.71 -10.02
CA SER A 110 3.45 -22.89 -9.22
C SER A 110 3.30 -22.55 -7.74
N GLU A 111 2.62 -23.41 -6.98
CA GLU A 111 2.59 -23.33 -5.51
C GLU A 111 3.99 -23.66 -4.96
N GLU A 112 4.58 -22.73 -4.22
CA GLU A 112 5.85 -22.92 -3.55
C GLU A 112 5.64 -23.53 -2.15
N TYR A 113 4.77 -22.91 -1.34
CA TYR A 113 4.52 -23.31 0.05
C TYR A 113 3.09 -22.97 0.49
N THR A 114 2.46 -23.86 1.26
CA THR A 114 1.26 -23.54 2.03
C THR A 114 1.65 -22.95 3.39
N LEU A 115 1.25 -21.71 3.68
CA LEU A 115 1.58 -21.00 4.93
C LEU A 115 0.58 -21.29 6.03
N VAL A 116 -0.71 -21.15 5.71
CA VAL A 116 -1.80 -21.31 6.67
C VAL A 116 -2.79 -22.29 6.07
N LYS A 117 -3.26 -23.23 6.88
CA LYS A 117 -4.26 -24.20 6.45
C LYS A 117 -5.20 -24.52 7.59
N VAL A 118 -6.48 -24.21 7.40
CA VAL A 118 -7.54 -24.60 8.32
C VAL A 118 -8.44 -25.59 7.62
N LYS A 119 -8.62 -26.76 8.24
CA LYS A 119 -9.46 -27.83 7.70
C LYS A 119 -10.82 -27.82 8.38
N CYS A 120 -11.86 -28.09 7.61
CA CYS A 120 -13.17 -28.36 8.18
C CYS A 120 -13.24 -29.74 8.82
N ASP A 121 -14.24 -29.91 9.67
CA ASP A 121 -14.56 -31.21 10.24
C ASP A 121 -14.98 -32.23 9.18
N TYR A 122 -14.64 -33.49 9.44
CA TYR A 122 -15.07 -34.62 8.65
C TYR A 122 -16.25 -35.31 9.34
N LEU A 123 -17.43 -35.20 8.72
CA LEU A 123 -18.69 -35.71 9.23
C LEU A 123 -18.87 -37.18 8.87
N THR A 124 -19.44 -37.95 9.79
CA THR A 124 -20.02 -39.25 9.47
C THR A 124 -21.21 -39.11 8.52
N VAL A 125 -21.62 -40.21 7.89
CA VAL A 125 -22.83 -40.24 7.05
C VAL A 125 -24.06 -39.78 7.83
N GLU A 126 -24.14 -40.14 9.10
CA GLU A 126 -25.21 -39.79 10.03
C GLU A 126 -25.24 -38.28 10.30
N GLN A 127 -24.10 -37.69 10.65
CA GLN A 127 -23.98 -36.24 10.89
C GLN A 127 -24.25 -35.42 9.63
N TYR A 128 -23.76 -35.86 8.47
CA TYR A 128 -24.00 -35.19 7.20
C TYR A 128 -25.48 -35.26 6.78
N ALA A 129 -26.13 -36.39 7.05
CA ALA A 129 -27.56 -36.58 6.81
C ALA A 129 -28.41 -35.62 7.64
N GLU A 130 -28.04 -35.42 8.91
CA GLU A 130 -28.67 -34.43 9.81
C GLU A 130 -28.47 -32.99 9.32
N LEU A 131 -27.25 -32.62 8.93
CA LEU A 131 -26.92 -31.26 8.43
C LEU A 131 -27.80 -30.82 7.26
N TYR A 132 -28.17 -31.74 6.38
CA TYR A 132 -28.94 -31.47 5.15
C TYR A 132 -30.39 -31.95 5.18
N ASP A 133 -30.87 -32.42 6.33
CA ASP A 133 -32.22 -32.98 6.52
C ASP A 133 -32.57 -34.07 5.48
N VAL A 134 -31.70 -35.08 5.37
CA VAL A 134 -31.88 -36.24 4.47
C VAL A 134 -31.64 -37.55 5.20
N THR A 135 -32.00 -38.68 4.58
CA THR A 135 -31.73 -39.99 5.18
C THR A 135 -30.28 -40.43 4.96
N THR A 136 -29.72 -41.20 5.89
CA THR A 136 -28.39 -41.83 5.73
C THR A 136 -28.32 -42.71 4.48
N THR A 137 -29.42 -43.37 4.10
CA THR A 137 -29.55 -44.14 2.86
C THR A 137 -29.34 -43.26 1.63
N THR A 138 -29.90 -42.05 1.63
CA THR A 138 -29.74 -41.07 0.54
C THR A 138 -28.27 -40.65 0.39
N VAL A 139 -27.60 -40.34 1.50
CA VAL A 139 -26.17 -39.97 1.51
C VAL A 139 -25.30 -41.12 0.99
N ARG A 140 -25.52 -42.36 1.46
CA ARG A 140 -24.82 -43.55 0.94
C ARG A 140 -25.05 -43.75 -0.56
N GLN A 141 -26.26 -43.48 -1.05
CA GLN A 141 -26.56 -43.52 -2.49
C GLN A 141 -25.81 -42.43 -3.25
N TRP A 142 -25.66 -41.23 -2.70
CA TRP A 142 -24.88 -40.16 -3.33
C TRP A 142 -23.40 -40.51 -3.44
N ILE A 143 -22.80 -41.05 -2.37
CA ILE A 143 -21.41 -41.54 -2.40
C ILE A 143 -21.27 -42.66 -3.45
N ARG A 144 -22.16 -43.66 -3.42
CA ARG A 144 -22.11 -44.80 -4.35
C ARG A 144 -22.24 -44.38 -5.81
N ARG A 145 -23.00 -43.31 -6.08
CA ARG A 145 -23.24 -42.79 -7.43
C ARG A 145 -22.21 -41.74 -7.87
N GLY A 146 -21.14 -41.52 -7.09
CA GLY A 146 -20.10 -40.53 -7.40
C GLY A 146 -20.56 -39.08 -7.28
N LYS A 147 -21.62 -38.80 -6.53
CA LYS A 147 -22.16 -37.44 -6.36
C LYS A 147 -21.50 -36.64 -5.23
N LEU A 148 -21.00 -37.33 -4.20
CA LEU A 148 -20.23 -36.73 -3.10
C LEU A 148 -18.76 -37.09 -3.27
N ARG A 149 -18.08 -36.36 -4.17
CA ARG A 149 -16.73 -36.71 -4.65
C ARG A 149 -15.61 -36.41 -3.66
N THR A 150 -15.90 -35.58 -2.67
CA THR A 150 -14.96 -35.19 -1.61
C THR A 150 -15.01 -36.15 -0.41
N ALA A 151 -15.92 -37.13 -0.42
CA ALA A 151 -16.02 -38.14 0.61
C ALA A 151 -14.79 -39.05 0.60
N LYS A 152 -14.25 -39.36 1.78
CA LYS A 152 -13.09 -40.22 1.95
C LYS A 152 -13.46 -41.45 2.75
N LYS A 153 -12.87 -42.58 2.40
CA LYS A 153 -13.08 -43.84 3.11
C LYS A 153 -12.05 -43.99 4.24
N LYS A 154 -12.51 -44.17 5.48
CA LYS A 154 -11.67 -44.44 6.65
C LYS A 154 -12.09 -45.76 7.29
N GLY A 155 -11.37 -46.82 6.98
CA GLY A 155 -11.74 -48.17 7.42
C GLY A 155 -13.05 -48.63 6.78
N ARG A 156 -14.09 -48.84 7.60
CA ARG A 156 -15.44 -49.23 7.14
C ARG A 156 -16.36 -48.04 6.88
N ASP A 157 -15.99 -46.86 7.39
CA ASP A 157 -16.86 -45.71 7.39
C ASP A 157 -16.48 -44.72 6.29
N TRP A 158 -17.47 -43.95 5.86
CA TRP A 158 -17.31 -42.83 4.95
C TRP A 158 -17.36 -41.54 5.75
N LEU A 159 -16.37 -40.69 5.51
CA LEU A 159 -16.27 -39.37 6.09
C LEU A 159 -16.43 -38.33 5.00
N ILE A 160 -17.28 -37.33 5.24
CA ILE A 160 -17.62 -36.29 4.28
C ILE A 160 -17.18 -34.95 4.88
N PRO A 161 -16.35 -34.15 4.19
CA PRO A 161 -16.02 -32.81 4.66
C PRO A 161 -17.29 -31.99 4.91
N ALA A 162 -17.37 -31.28 6.03
CA ALA A 162 -18.52 -30.45 6.37
C ALA A 162 -18.79 -29.37 5.30
N LEU A 163 -17.76 -28.97 4.56
CA LEU A 163 -17.82 -28.01 3.46
C LEU A 163 -18.48 -28.56 2.18
N ALA A 164 -18.70 -29.88 2.08
CA ALA A 164 -19.31 -30.50 0.90
C ALA A 164 -20.80 -30.13 0.80
N ASP A 165 -21.21 -29.52 -0.32
CA ASP A 165 -22.59 -29.15 -0.55
C ASP A 165 -23.48 -30.36 -0.93
N LYS A 166 -24.78 -30.18 -0.78
CA LYS A 166 -25.79 -31.12 -1.27
C LYS A 166 -25.67 -31.26 -2.79
N PRO A 167 -25.59 -32.49 -3.34
CA PRO A 167 -25.44 -32.68 -4.78
C PRO A 167 -26.60 -32.09 -5.59
N LYS A 168 -26.28 -31.40 -6.68
CA LYS A 168 -27.27 -30.88 -7.63
C LYS A 168 -27.88 -31.99 -8.48
N ARG A 169 -28.96 -31.64 -9.20
CA ARG A 169 -29.61 -32.56 -10.14
C ARG A 169 -28.79 -32.63 -11.43
N GLY A 170 -28.50 -33.84 -11.88
CA GLY A 170 -27.68 -34.09 -13.07
C GLY A 170 -26.34 -34.71 -12.70
N PHE A 171 -25.49 -34.84 -13.72
CA PHE A 171 -24.08 -35.15 -13.56
C PHE A 171 -23.28 -33.86 -13.79
N GLU A 172 -22.29 -33.63 -12.94
CA GLU A 172 -21.32 -32.53 -13.10
C GLU A 172 -20.00 -33.16 -13.49
N SER A 173 -19.27 -32.55 -14.44
CA SER A 173 -17.94 -33.02 -14.79
C SER A 173 -16.98 -32.92 -13.61
N ALA A 174 -15.95 -33.76 -13.59
CA ALA A 174 -14.95 -33.74 -12.51
C ALA A 174 -13.59 -34.23 -13.00
N THR A 175 -12.53 -33.64 -12.47
CA THR A 175 -11.16 -34.11 -12.65
C THR A 175 -10.67 -34.76 -11.37
N TYR A 176 -9.99 -35.89 -11.49
CA TYR A 176 -9.33 -36.58 -10.38
C TYR A 176 -7.83 -36.63 -10.63
N HIS A 177 -7.06 -36.54 -9.55
CA HIS A 177 -5.60 -36.50 -9.57
C HIS A 177 -5.02 -37.43 -8.49
N TRP A 178 -3.89 -38.07 -8.78
CA TRP A 178 -3.18 -38.93 -7.83
C TRP A 178 -1.68 -38.97 -8.13
N ASN A 179 -0.86 -39.16 -7.09
CA ASN A 179 0.57 -39.42 -7.30
C ASN A 179 0.82 -40.90 -7.62
N VAL A 180 0.12 -41.79 -6.91
CA VAL A 180 0.21 -43.25 -7.09
C VAL A 180 -1.19 -43.83 -6.94
N LEU A 181 -1.59 -44.66 -7.90
CA LEU A 181 -2.86 -45.37 -7.86
C LEU A 181 -2.65 -46.83 -7.46
N SER A 182 -3.54 -47.38 -6.64
CA SER A 182 -3.43 -48.78 -6.21
C SER A 182 -3.57 -49.75 -7.37
N SER A 183 -2.83 -50.87 -7.33
CA SER A 183 -2.91 -51.96 -8.31
C SER A 183 -4.33 -52.49 -8.51
N ASP A 184 -5.17 -52.49 -7.47
CA ASP A 184 -6.55 -52.96 -7.52
C ASP A 184 -7.41 -52.11 -8.46
N ILE A 185 -7.17 -50.80 -8.50
CA ILE A 185 -7.86 -49.88 -9.42
C ILE A 185 -7.34 -50.09 -10.83
N LEU A 186 -6.03 -50.21 -11.00
CA LEU A 186 -5.40 -50.45 -12.31
C LEU A 186 -5.81 -51.78 -12.93
N ALA A 187 -6.08 -52.80 -12.12
CA ALA A 187 -6.59 -54.08 -12.60
C ALA A 187 -8.00 -53.97 -13.20
N VAL A 188 -8.85 -53.09 -12.66
CA VAL A 188 -10.21 -52.86 -13.16
C VAL A 188 -10.23 -51.82 -14.28
N PHE A 189 -9.36 -50.81 -14.20
CA PHE A 189 -9.26 -49.69 -15.14
C PHE A 189 -7.82 -49.51 -15.63
N PRO A 190 -7.33 -50.38 -16.54
CA PRO A 190 -5.93 -50.37 -16.99
C PRO A 190 -5.51 -49.11 -17.73
N PHE A 191 -6.46 -48.39 -18.34
CA PHE A 191 -6.20 -47.14 -19.07
C PHE A 191 -5.65 -46.01 -18.17
N LEU A 192 -5.69 -46.18 -16.84
CA LEU A 192 -5.15 -45.23 -15.87
C LEU A 192 -3.66 -45.47 -15.55
N ALA A 193 -3.05 -46.54 -16.05
CA ALA A 193 -1.70 -46.98 -15.62
C ALA A 193 -0.57 -45.99 -15.94
N GLU A 194 -0.69 -45.25 -17.04
CA GLU A 194 0.34 -44.32 -17.52
C GLU A 194 -0.04 -42.84 -17.32
N THR A 195 -0.96 -42.57 -16.38
CA THR A 195 -1.41 -41.21 -16.08
C THR A 195 -1.59 -40.99 -14.57
N ASN A 196 -1.57 -39.74 -14.18
CA ASN A 196 -1.81 -39.27 -12.82
C ASN A 196 -3.14 -38.53 -12.68
N ARG A 197 -3.98 -38.55 -13.73
CA ARG A 197 -5.24 -37.81 -13.77
C ARG A 197 -6.30 -38.46 -14.65
N VAL A 198 -7.57 -38.15 -14.37
CA VAL A 198 -8.68 -38.43 -15.29
C VAL A 198 -9.75 -37.35 -15.21
N TYR A 199 -10.17 -36.84 -16.37
CA TYR A 199 -11.31 -35.94 -16.49
C TYR A 199 -12.55 -36.74 -16.96
N LEU A 200 -13.64 -36.63 -16.20
CA LEU A 200 -14.91 -37.28 -16.47
C LEU A 200 -15.96 -36.24 -16.86
N PHE A 201 -16.61 -36.43 -18.00
CA PHE A 201 -17.76 -35.62 -18.43
C PHE A 201 -18.85 -36.49 -19.06
N GLN A 202 -20.09 -36.02 -18.99
CA GLN A 202 -21.22 -36.73 -19.60
C GLN A 202 -21.28 -36.41 -21.09
N ASP A 203 -21.59 -37.42 -21.91
CA ASP A 203 -21.76 -37.22 -23.35
C ASP A 203 -22.97 -36.32 -23.65
N ASP A 204 -22.85 -35.45 -24.65
CA ASP A 204 -23.88 -34.48 -24.99
C ASP A 204 -25.02 -35.07 -25.81
N GLU A 205 -24.73 -36.09 -26.62
CA GLU A 205 -25.72 -36.77 -27.46
C GLU A 205 -26.40 -37.92 -26.70
N ASP A 206 -25.63 -38.71 -25.95
CA ASP A 206 -26.16 -39.80 -25.13
C ASP A 206 -25.85 -39.61 -23.65
N LYS A 207 -26.82 -39.06 -22.91
CA LYS A 207 -26.71 -38.84 -21.46
C LYS A 207 -26.53 -40.12 -20.63
N LYS A 208 -26.53 -41.33 -21.22
CA LYS A 208 -26.18 -42.59 -20.53
C LYS A 208 -24.70 -42.95 -20.62
N LEU A 209 -23.96 -42.30 -21.51
CA LEU A 209 -22.54 -42.48 -21.73
C LEU A 209 -21.73 -41.36 -21.07
N PHE A 210 -20.54 -41.73 -20.63
CA PHE A 210 -19.58 -40.84 -19.99
C PHE A 210 -18.24 -41.00 -20.69
N ASN A 211 -17.50 -39.92 -20.82
CA ASN A 211 -16.18 -39.93 -21.41
C ASN A 211 -15.15 -39.72 -20.29
N ALA A 212 -14.16 -40.61 -20.24
CA ALA A 212 -12.99 -40.50 -19.38
C ALA A 212 -11.79 -40.14 -20.24
N ILE A 213 -11.19 -38.98 -19.99
CA ILE A 213 -10.01 -38.51 -20.69
C ILE A 213 -8.81 -38.51 -19.75
N THR A 214 -7.74 -39.19 -20.17
CA THR A 214 -6.44 -39.16 -19.50
C THR A 214 -5.53 -38.17 -20.23
N GLY A 215 -4.75 -37.38 -19.51
CA GLY A 215 -3.80 -36.40 -20.08
C GLY A 215 -4.41 -35.08 -20.60
N TRP A 216 -3.54 -34.10 -20.85
CA TRP A 216 -3.89 -32.77 -21.37
C TRP A 216 -4.09 -32.76 -22.90
N PRO A 217 -4.85 -31.80 -23.46
CA PRO A 217 -4.86 -31.56 -24.89
C PRO A 217 -3.44 -31.39 -25.44
N GLY A 218 -3.04 -32.24 -26.39
CA GLY A 218 -1.70 -32.22 -27.00
C GLY A 218 -0.70 -33.24 -26.45
N GLU A 219 -1.01 -33.95 -25.36
CA GLU A 219 -0.15 -35.03 -24.86
C GLU A 219 -0.28 -36.32 -25.69
N ASN A 220 0.86 -36.96 -26.00
CA ASN A 220 0.92 -38.16 -26.83
C ASN A 220 0.26 -39.41 -26.19
N ASN A 221 0.12 -39.43 -24.87
CA ASN A 221 -0.50 -40.51 -24.09
C ASN A 221 -1.99 -40.23 -23.76
N ARG A 222 -2.59 -39.20 -24.39
CA ARG A 222 -4.00 -38.85 -24.15
C ARG A 222 -4.92 -39.94 -24.66
N GLN A 223 -5.70 -40.56 -23.77
CA GLN A 223 -6.70 -41.57 -24.12
C GLN A 223 -8.09 -41.07 -23.79
N GLN A 224 -9.06 -41.39 -24.64
CA GLN A 224 -10.49 -41.20 -24.36
C GLN A 224 -11.18 -42.55 -24.32
N VAL A 225 -11.77 -42.88 -23.18
CA VAL A 225 -12.50 -44.12 -22.95
C VAL A 225 -13.96 -43.80 -22.67
N LYS A 226 -14.88 -44.47 -23.37
CA LYS A 226 -16.31 -44.38 -23.08
C LYS A 226 -16.68 -45.33 -21.95
N LEU A 227 -17.43 -44.84 -20.98
CA LEU A 227 -17.90 -45.56 -19.81
C LEU A 227 -19.42 -45.55 -19.76
N THR A 228 -20.01 -46.68 -19.38
CA THR A 228 -21.41 -46.75 -18.97
C THR A 228 -21.62 -46.10 -17.61
N THR A 229 -22.87 -45.83 -17.24
CA THR A 229 -23.22 -45.33 -15.90
C THR A 229 -22.63 -46.19 -14.78
N LYS A 230 -22.68 -47.52 -14.93
CA LYS A 230 -22.20 -48.45 -13.90
C LYS A 230 -20.68 -48.41 -13.77
N GLU A 231 -19.96 -48.40 -14.90
CA GLU A 231 -18.49 -48.34 -14.90
C GLU A 231 -17.99 -47.01 -14.34
N ARG A 232 -18.64 -45.90 -14.70
CA ARG A 232 -18.32 -44.56 -14.18
C ARG A 232 -18.55 -44.48 -12.67
N GLU A 233 -19.71 -44.94 -12.17
CA GLU A 233 -19.98 -44.99 -10.72
C GLU A 233 -18.98 -45.88 -9.97
N GLN A 234 -18.60 -47.02 -10.56
CA GLN A 234 -17.57 -47.91 -10.00
C GLN A 234 -16.18 -47.27 -10.00
N LEU A 235 -15.83 -46.52 -11.05
CA LEU A 235 -14.57 -45.79 -11.11
C LEU A 235 -14.53 -44.70 -10.04
N GLU A 236 -15.53 -43.81 -10.00
CA GLU A 236 -15.58 -42.70 -9.03
C GLU A 236 -15.53 -43.21 -7.59
N ILE A 237 -16.30 -44.27 -7.24
CA ILE A 237 -16.28 -44.82 -5.87
C ILE A 237 -14.92 -45.43 -5.49
N MET A 238 -14.22 -46.05 -6.45
CA MET A 238 -12.88 -46.60 -6.22
C MET A 238 -11.85 -45.49 -6.07
N LEU A 239 -11.95 -44.42 -6.87
CA LEU A 239 -11.07 -43.26 -6.79
C LEU A 239 -11.21 -42.52 -5.46
N ILE A 240 -12.42 -42.16 -5.04
CA ILE A 240 -12.63 -41.43 -3.77
C ILE A 240 -12.35 -42.28 -2.52
N ALA A 241 -12.39 -43.61 -2.66
CA ALA A 241 -11.98 -44.54 -1.61
C ALA A 241 -10.46 -44.68 -1.48
N ALA A 242 -9.71 -44.34 -2.53
CA ALA A 242 -8.28 -44.55 -2.57
C ALA A 242 -7.51 -43.44 -1.82
N PRO A 243 -6.52 -43.82 -1.00
CA PRO A 243 -5.70 -42.84 -0.32
C PRO A 243 -4.87 -42.04 -1.33
N GLY A 244 -4.82 -40.72 -1.16
CA GLY A 244 -4.02 -39.83 -2.00
C GLY A 244 -4.68 -39.39 -3.31
N VAL A 245 -5.87 -39.89 -3.63
CA VAL A 245 -6.67 -39.33 -4.74
C VAL A 245 -7.32 -38.02 -4.28
N LYS A 246 -7.19 -36.99 -5.10
CA LYS A 246 -7.84 -35.69 -4.93
C LYS A 246 -8.80 -35.46 -6.10
N VAL A 247 -9.95 -34.86 -5.82
CA VAL A 247 -10.83 -34.30 -6.85
C VAL A 247 -10.49 -32.83 -7.01
N GLU A 248 -10.39 -32.34 -8.24
CA GLU A 248 -10.26 -30.91 -8.52
C GLU A 248 -11.61 -30.24 -8.29
N ASP A 249 -11.62 -29.16 -7.51
CA ASP A 249 -12.77 -28.28 -7.44
C ASP A 249 -12.52 -27.11 -8.39
N LEU A 250 -13.40 -26.96 -9.40
CA LEU A 250 -13.31 -25.86 -10.37
C LEU A 250 -13.85 -24.54 -9.78
N SER A 251 -14.38 -24.54 -8.56
CA SER A 251 -14.76 -23.29 -7.87
C SER A 251 -13.56 -22.69 -7.14
N THR A 252 -12.61 -22.12 -7.87
CA THR A 252 -11.79 -21.05 -7.31
C THR A 252 -12.71 -19.87 -7.06
N GLY A 253 -13.04 -19.61 -5.78
CA GLY A 253 -13.91 -18.51 -5.40
C GLY A 253 -13.39 -17.15 -5.89
N VAL A 254 -14.27 -16.16 -5.94
CA VAL A 254 -13.90 -14.78 -6.29
C VAL A 254 -12.84 -14.27 -5.30
N ARG A 255 -11.65 -13.93 -5.82
CA ARG A 255 -10.57 -13.29 -5.05
C ARG A 255 -10.74 -11.78 -5.12
N TYR A 256 -10.79 -11.12 -3.97
CA TYR A 256 -10.89 -9.67 -3.89
C TYR A 256 -9.50 -9.03 -3.87
N VAL A 257 -9.27 -8.02 -4.68
CA VAL A 257 -8.00 -7.27 -4.65
C VAL A 257 -8.26 -5.95 -3.93
N PRO A 258 -7.70 -5.71 -2.73
CA PRO A 258 -7.92 -4.48 -2.00
C PRO A 258 -7.26 -3.30 -2.72
N ALA A 259 -7.83 -2.10 -2.59
CA ALA A 259 -7.24 -0.90 -3.14
C ALA A 259 -5.88 -0.62 -2.50
N LYS A 260 -4.80 -0.63 -3.30
CA LYS A 260 -3.43 -0.46 -2.80
C LYS A 260 -3.04 1.01 -2.76
N ARG A 261 -2.76 1.52 -1.56
CA ARG A 261 -2.30 2.91 -1.35
C ARG A 261 -0.83 3.14 -1.70
N ASN A 262 -0.01 2.09 -1.74
CA ASN A 262 1.41 2.13 -2.12
C ASN A 262 1.78 0.85 -2.88
N PHE A 263 2.42 0.99 -4.04
CA PHE A 263 3.02 -0.15 -4.74
C PHE A 263 4.29 -0.57 -3.99
N LEU A 264 4.39 -1.85 -3.61
CA LEU A 264 5.68 -2.39 -3.17
C LEU A 264 6.64 -2.36 -4.37
N LEU A 265 7.55 -1.38 -4.36
CA LEU A 265 8.68 -1.35 -5.27
C LEU A 265 9.52 -2.60 -5.02
N PRO A 266 9.97 -3.31 -6.08
CA PRO A 266 10.68 -4.58 -5.93
C PRO A 266 11.97 -4.37 -5.12
N VAL A 267 12.16 -5.14 -4.05
CA VAL A 267 13.51 -5.29 -3.47
C VAL A 267 14.20 -6.34 -4.30
N LEU A 268 15.07 -5.89 -5.20
CA LEU A 268 16.02 -6.79 -5.83
C LEU A 268 16.78 -7.49 -4.70
N SER A 269 16.66 -8.83 -4.64
CA SER A 269 17.43 -9.64 -3.70
C SER A 269 18.90 -9.33 -3.93
N TYR A 270 19.52 -8.67 -2.96
CA TYR A 270 20.96 -8.60 -2.84
C TYR A 270 21.43 -10.04 -2.61
N GLN A 271 21.77 -10.76 -3.67
CA GLN A 271 22.66 -11.90 -3.54
C GLN A 271 24.02 -11.30 -3.31
N ASP A 272 24.49 -11.42 -2.07
CA ASP A 272 25.89 -11.22 -1.71
C ASP A 272 26.72 -12.28 -2.47
N ASP A 273 27.01 -11.99 -3.73
CA ASP A 273 28.02 -12.69 -4.52
C ASP A 273 29.38 -12.13 -4.10
N SER A 274 29.70 -12.31 -2.81
CA SER A 274 31.07 -12.22 -2.33
C SER A 274 31.87 -13.29 -3.06
N MET A 275 32.42 -12.94 -4.23
CA MET A 275 33.45 -13.62 -5.04
C MET A 275 33.23 -13.54 -6.56
N THR A 276 32.67 -12.46 -7.12
CA THR A 276 33.11 -12.04 -8.46
C THR A 276 33.38 -10.54 -8.51
N ASN A 277 34.68 -10.17 -8.55
CA ASN A 277 35.11 -8.86 -9.05
C ASN A 277 34.79 -8.77 -10.55
N LYS A 278 33.50 -8.73 -10.91
CA LYS A 278 33.07 -8.24 -12.22
C LYS A 278 32.91 -6.74 -12.05
N THR A 279 33.99 -6.01 -12.27
CA THR A 279 33.92 -4.60 -12.64
C THR A 279 32.92 -4.48 -13.78
N PHE A 280 31.85 -3.72 -13.56
CA PHE A 280 30.91 -3.46 -14.63
C PHE A 280 31.66 -2.72 -15.74
N SER A 281 31.39 -3.02 -17.01
CA SER A 281 32.06 -2.34 -18.15
C SER A 281 31.65 -0.86 -18.29
N TYR A 282 30.84 -0.35 -17.38
CA TYR A 282 30.27 0.99 -17.41
C TYR A 282 30.72 1.73 -16.16
N SER A 283 31.43 2.85 -16.33
CA SER A 283 31.88 3.70 -15.23
C SER A 283 30.76 4.53 -14.61
N ASN A 284 29.61 4.65 -15.29
CA ASN A 284 28.46 5.44 -14.83
C ASN A 284 27.17 4.94 -15.50
N ILE A 285 26.08 4.87 -14.75
CA ILE A 285 24.73 4.56 -15.22
C ILE A 285 23.90 5.84 -15.09
N ILE A 286 23.22 6.21 -16.17
CA ILE A 286 22.37 7.41 -16.24
C ILE A 286 20.92 6.94 -16.26
N VAL A 287 20.11 7.44 -15.33
CA VAL A 287 18.66 7.24 -15.27
C VAL A 287 18.03 8.56 -15.66
N GLN A 288 17.17 8.55 -16.68
CA GLN A 288 16.47 9.74 -17.14
C GLN A 288 14.97 9.59 -16.92
N GLN A 289 14.35 10.54 -16.22
CA GLN A 289 12.91 10.67 -16.09
C GLN A 289 12.53 11.99 -16.79
N HIS A 290 11.86 11.90 -17.95
CA HIS A 290 11.59 13.03 -18.85
C HIS A 290 12.85 13.74 -19.41
N SER A 291 12.67 14.77 -20.25
CA SER A 291 13.77 15.39 -21.00
C SER A 291 14.81 16.14 -20.16
N SER A 292 14.52 16.42 -18.88
CA SER A 292 15.37 17.24 -18.00
C SER A 292 15.94 16.52 -16.78
N ASP A 293 15.33 15.44 -16.28
CA ASP A 293 15.71 14.90 -14.98
C ASP A 293 16.59 13.67 -15.17
N THR A 294 17.89 13.84 -14.88
CA THR A 294 18.88 12.76 -15.01
C THR A 294 19.55 12.50 -13.68
N ALA A 295 19.47 11.27 -13.18
CA ALA A 295 20.24 10.78 -12.06
C ALA A 295 21.42 9.93 -12.56
N HIS A 296 22.53 9.96 -11.83
CA HIS A 296 23.75 9.24 -12.18
C HIS A 296 24.15 8.34 -11.02
N PHE A 297 24.55 7.11 -11.29
CA PHE A 297 25.22 6.28 -10.30
C PHE A 297 26.28 5.35 -10.90
N SER A 298 27.36 5.13 -10.15
CA SER A 298 28.39 4.17 -10.50
C SER A 298 27.95 2.78 -10.02
N PRO A 299 27.96 1.77 -10.90
CA PRO A 299 27.65 0.40 -10.50
C PRO A 299 28.73 -0.24 -9.63
N ASP A 300 29.93 0.35 -9.59
CA ASP A 300 31.05 -0.10 -8.74
C ASP A 300 31.02 0.53 -7.33
N ASN A 301 30.14 1.52 -7.07
CA ASN A 301 29.95 2.10 -5.74
C ASN A 301 28.92 1.29 -4.93
N GLU A 302 28.95 1.38 -3.59
CA GLU A 302 27.88 0.80 -2.79
C GLU A 302 26.53 1.46 -3.11
N PRO A 303 25.40 0.74 -2.99
CA PRO A 303 24.09 1.36 -3.14
C PRO A 303 24.01 2.60 -2.24
N ARG A 304 23.59 3.74 -2.85
CA ARG A 304 23.50 5.09 -2.25
C ARG A 304 24.79 5.94 -2.28
N ASP A 305 25.96 5.38 -2.55
CA ASP A 305 27.23 6.14 -2.55
C ASP A 305 27.42 7.07 -3.76
N SER A 306 26.73 6.82 -4.87
CA SER A 306 26.91 7.62 -6.08
C SER A 306 25.95 8.79 -6.20
N PHE A 307 24.92 8.85 -5.37
CA PHE A 307 24.08 10.03 -5.31
C PHE A 307 24.86 11.06 -4.51
N SER A 308 25.24 12.18 -5.14
CA SER A 308 25.55 13.38 -4.36
C SER A 308 24.26 13.73 -3.64
N PHE A 309 24.14 13.24 -2.41
CA PHE A 309 22.96 13.35 -1.60
C PHE A 309 22.86 14.81 -1.15
N ASP A 310 22.33 15.64 -2.03
CA ASP A 310 21.80 16.92 -1.62
C ASP A 310 20.52 16.61 -0.85
N TYR A 311 20.70 16.38 0.46
CA TYR A 311 19.62 15.88 1.31
C TYR A 311 18.49 16.90 1.40
N THR A 312 18.72 18.19 1.15
CA THR A 312 17.65 19.19 1.13
C THR A 312 16.72 18.95 -0.05
N SER A 313 17.23 18.87 -1.29
CA SER A 313 16.43 18.66 -2.50
C SER A 313 15.71 17.30 -2.57
N THR A 314 16.13 16.33 -1.75
CA THR A 314 15.45 15.04 -1.63
C THR A 314 14.14 15.13 -0.83
N TYR A 315 14.08 16.00 0.18
CA TYR A 315 12.95 16.08 1.11
C TYR A 315 12.15 17.38 1.01
N LEU A 316 12.72 18.39 0.35
CA LEU A 316 12.10 19.67 0.06
C LEU A 316 11.80 19.71 -1.44
N VAL A 317 10.56 19.40 -1.79
CA VAL A 317 10.13 19.32 -3.19
C VAL A 317 9.60 20.70 -3.61
N PRO A 318 10.32 21.45 -4.48
CA PRO A 318 9.88 22.75 -4.94
C PRO A 318 8.65 22.59 -5.84
N VAL A 319 7.63 23.41 -5.60
CA VAL A 319 6.38 23.38 -6.35
C VAL A 319 6.16 24.71 -7.03
N HIS A 320 5.92 24.66 -8.34
CA HIS A 320 5.52 25.82 -9.14
C HIS A 320 4.43 25.41 -10.13
N TRP A 321 3.18 25.76 -9.81
CA TRP A 321 2.02 25.40 -10.63
C TRP A 321 1.36 26.63 -11.22
N THR A 322 1.07 26.56 -12.51
CA THR A 322 0.24 27.55 -13.19
C THR A 322 -1.15 26.98 -13.41
N PHE A 323 -2.16 27.72 -12.98
CA PHE A 323 -3.56 27.36 -13.17
C PHE A 323 -4.09 28.01 -14.45
N TRP A 324 -4.67 27.20 -15.33
CA TRP A 324 -5.25 27.64 -16.60
C TRP A 324 -6.76 27.37 -16.62
N GLY A 325 -7.51 28.33 -17.14
CA GLY A 325 -8.94 28.25 -17.38
C GLY A 325 -9.21 27.86 -18.83
N VAL A 326 -9.97 26.78 -19.00
CA VAL A 326 -10.40 26.26 -20.29
C VAL A 326 -11.78 26.85 -20.64
N PRO A 327 -11.99 27.35 -21.88
CA PRO A 327 -13.30 27.81 -22.35
C PRO A 327 -14.36 26.70 -22.26
N HIS A 328 -15.61 27.08 -21.96
CA HIS A 328 -16.70 26.09 -21.80
C HIS A 328 -17.10 25.41 -23.12
N ASP A 329 -16.87 26.09 -24.24
CA ASP A 329 -17.17 25.67 -25.61
C ASP A 329 -15.94 25.12 -26.35
N ALA A 330 -14.91 24.68 -25.61
CA ALA A 330 -13.74 24.02 -26.19
C ALA A 330 -14.13 22.74 -26.95
N ASP A 331 -13.54 22.54 -28.12
CA ASP A 331 -13.72 21.35 -28.96
C ASP A 331 -12.54 20.37 -28.79
N ASP A 332 -12.65 19.19 -29.41
CA ASP A 332 -11.61 18.16 -29.31
C ASP A 332 -10.24 18.65 -29.81
N ILE A 333 -10.22 19.56 -30.80
CA ILE A 333 -8.98 20.17 -31.33
C ILE A 333 -8.27 21.00 -30.25
N PHE A 334 -9.04 21.72 -29.43
CA PHE A 334 -8.50 22.47 -28.30
C PHE A 334 -7.88 21.54 -27.26
N TYR A 335 -8.54 20.42 -26.91
CA TYR A 335 -8.00 19.45 -25.95
C TYR A 335 -6.74 18.74 -26.49
N ASP A 336 -6.71 18.38 -27.76
CA ASP A 336 -5.51 17.84 -28.41
C ASP A 336 -4.33 18.82 -28.31
N ALA A 337 -4.58 20.14 -28.44
CA ALA A 337 -3.54 21.15 -28.29
C ALA A 337 -3.01 21.23 -26.84
N LEU A 338 -3.88 21.07 -25.84
CA LEU A 338 -3.49 21.05 -24.42
C LEU A 338 -2.63 19.85 -24.08
N ASP A 339 -2.99 18.66 -24.57
CA ASP A 339 -2.22 17.43 -24.34
C ASP A 339 -0.80 17.53 -24.94
N ASN A 340 -0.64 18.35 -25.99
CA ASN A 340 0.65 18.69 -26.59
C ASN A 340 1.38 19.87 -25.91
N GLY A 341 0.87 20.37 -24.77
CA GLY A 341 1.48 21.45 -23.98
C GLY A 341 1.27 22.86 -24.53
N ASN A 342 0.31 23.07 -25.43
CA ASN A 342 -0.02 24.40 -25.95
C ASN A 342 -1.16 25.06 -25.16
N TYR A 343 -0.82 26.04 -24.33
CA TYR A 343 -1.78 26.77 -23.48
C TYR A 343 -2.13 28.17 -24.02
N ALA A 344 -1.79 28.49 -25.28
CA ALA A 344 -1.94 29.85 -25.83
C ALA A 344 -3.38 30.38 -25.79
N ASP A 345 -4.36 29.48 -25.99
CA ASP A 345 -5.78 29.82 -26.01
C ASP A 345 -6.47 29.62 -24.64
N CYS A 346 -5.71 29.28 -23.59
CA CYS A 346 -6.19 29.23 -22.22
C CYS A 346 -6.13 30.61 -21.55
N THR A 347 -7.04 30.84 -20.58
CA THR A 347 -6.94 32.01 -19.70
C THR A 347 -6.08 31.66 -18.50
N LYS A 348 -4.97 32.38 -18.28
CA LYS A 348 -4.18 32.20 -17.06
C LYS A 348 -5.01 32.63 -15.84
N ILE A 349 -5.18 31.74 -14.86
CA ILE A 349 -5.92 32.00 -13.62
C ILE A 349 -4.99 32.53 -12.54
N GLY A 350 -3.83 31.89 -12.39
CA GLY A 350 -2.91 32.20 -11.29
C GLY A 350 -1.70 31.29 -11.26
N VAL A 351 -0.80 31.56 -10.31
CA VAL A 351 0.41 30.79 -10.06
C VAL A 351 0.54 30.52 -8.56
N LEU A 352 0.82 29.28 -8.21
CA LEU A 352 1.19 28.85 -6.87
C LEU A 352 2.67 28.45 -6.86
N SER A 353 3.43 29.04 -5.95
CA SER A 353 4.81 28.64 -5.65
C SER A 353 4.90 28.22 -4.18
N GLY A 354 5.63 27.15 -3.91
CA GLY A 354 5.76 26.61 -2.55
C GLY A 354 6.78 25.49 -2.45
N GLN A 355 6.79 24.85 -1.29
CA GLN A 355 7.66 23.73 -0.96
C GLN A 355 6.83 22.66 -0.26
N LEU A 356 6.89 21.43 -0.74
CA LEU A 356 6.41 20.27 -0.01
C LEU A 356 7.55 19.72 0.84
N ILE A 357 7.33 19.67 2.15
CA ILE A 357 8.30 19.31 3.18
C ILE A 357 7.93 17.93 3.72
N LEU A 358 8.77 16.94 3.41
CA LEU A 358 8.56 15.52 3.69
C LEU A 358 9.10 15.10 5.06
N CYS A 359 8.49 15.63 6.13
CA CYS A 359 8.93 15.39 7.50
C CYS A 359 8.95 13.90 7.86
N LYS A 360 7.96 13.12 7.39
CA LYS A 360 7.89 11.67 7.64
C LYS A 360 9.15 10.96 7.13
N GLN A 361 9.56 11.28 5.91
CA GLN A 361 10.70 10.66 5.24
C GLN A 361 12.02 11.16 5.84
N MET A 362 12.14 12.45 6.18
CA MET A 362 13.31 13.00 6.88
C MET A 362 13.55 12.24 8.18
N ILE A 363 12.53 12.16 9.05
CA ILE A 363 12.63 11.51 10.36
C ILE A 363 12.90 10.02 10.22
N ALA A 364 12.22 9.33 9.29
CA ALA A 364 12.46 7.91 9.03
C ALA A 364 13.91 7.61 8.59
N ASN A 365 14.56 8.56 7.92
CA ASN A 365 15.95 8.47 7.49
C ASN A 365 16.95 9.06 8.50
N GLY A 366 16.49 9.47 9.68
CA GLY A 366 17.34 9.99 10.76
C GLY A 366 17.76 11.45 10.60
N TYR A 367 17.09 12.21 9.74
CA TYR A 367 17.29 13.65 9.57
C TYR A 367 16.31 14.44 10.43
N ASP A 368 16.79 15.53 11.01
CA ASP A 368 15.98 16.51 11.75
C ASP A 368 15.38 17.53 10.77
N PRO A 369 14.03 17.62 10.64
CA PRO A 369 13.40 18.53 9.68
C PRO A 369 13.78 20.00 9.85
N LEU A 370 14.02 20.45 11.09
CA LEU A 370 14.44 21.82 11.34
C LEU A 370 15.81 22.11 10.73
N THR A 371 16.78 21.24 10.96
CA THR A 371 18.12 21.35 10.37
C THR A 371 18.06 21.37 8.84
N VAL A 372 17.28 20.46 8.22
CA VAL A 372 17.18 20.40 6.75
C VAL A 372 16.54 21.67 6.17
N CYS A 373 15.52 22.21 6.83
CA CYS A 373 14.88 23.47 6.41
C CYS A 373 15.80 24.69 6.57
N ASP A 374 16.62 24.74 7.63
CA ASP A 374 17.60 25.80 7.87
C ASP A 374 18.70 25.82 6.81
N ASP A 375 19.19 24.64 6.44
CA ASP A 375 20.20 24.50 5.39
C ASP A 375 19.71 24.98 4.01
N GLU A 376 18.40 24.91 3.74
CA GLU A 376 17.80 25.36 2.48
C GLU A 376 17.51 26.87 2.47
N SER A 377 16.78 27.39 3.47
CA SER A 377 16.51 28.83 3.54
C SER A 377 16.05 29.30 4.92
N ALA A 378 16.36 30.55 5.25
CA ALA A 378 15.89 31.20 6.48
C ALA A 378 14.35 31.30 6.58
N ASP A 379 13.64 31.29 5.45
CA ASP A 379 12.17 31.30 5.43
C ASP A 379 11.62 29.94 5.91
N LEU A 380 12.20 28.84 5.42
CA LEU A 380 11.85 27.49 5.84
C LEU A 380 12.30 27.20 7.28
N GLU A 381 13.48 27.68 7.70
CA GLU A 381 13.91 27.67 9.11
C GLU A 381 12.81 28.26 9.98
N TYR A 382 12.36 29.47 9.66
CA TYR A 382 11.39 30.19 10.45
C TYR A 382 10.06 29.44 10.52
N VAL A 383 9.57 28.94 9.38
CA VAL A 383 8.33 28.16 9.30
C VAL A 383 8.44 26.91 10.16
N MET A 384 9.52 26.14 10.02
CA MET A 384 9.71 24.90 10.76
C MET A 384 9.87 25.17 12.26
N SER A 385 10.72 26.14 12.63
CA SER A 385 10.90 26.62 14.01
C SER A 385 9.60 27.08 14.66
N ALA A 386 8.66 27.65 13.90
CA ALA A 386 7.35 28.02 14.42
C ALA A 386 6.47 26.78 14.67
N LEU A 387 6.45 25.82 13.75
CA LEU A 387 5.61 24.63 13.83
C LEU A 387 6.04 23.64 14.93
N VAL A 388 7.33 23.54 15.22
CA VAL A 388 7.86 22.69 16.29
C VAL A 388 7.80 23.32 17.68
N ASP A 389 7.55 24.63 17.76
CA ASP A 389 7.53 25.36 19.03
C ASP A 389 6.38 24.95 19.94
N GLN A 390 6.41 25.41 21.20
CA GLN A 390 5.35 25.10 22.16
C GLN A 390 3.97 25.53 21.64
N GLY A 391 3.04 24.56 21.55
CA GLY A 391 1.70 24.78 21.01
C GLY A 391 1.59 24.71 19.48
N GLY A 392 2.71 24.47 18.79
CA GLY A 392 2.76 24.16 17.36
C GLY A 392 2.34 22.72 17.04
N PRO A 393 1.86 22.48 15.80
CA PRO A 393 1.33 21.18 15.40
C PRO A 393 2.43 20.09 15.27
N LEU A 394 3.71 20.46 15.15
CA LEU A 394 4.83 19.52 15.04
C LEU A 394 5.62 19.37 16.33
N ASN A 395 5.17 19.98 17.43
CA ASN A 395 5.88 19.91 18.69
C ASN A 395 5.97 18.46 19.20
N GLU A 396 7.16 18.02 19.63
CA GLU A 396 7.38 16.64 20.09
C GLU A 396 6.51 16.23 21.28
N TRP A 397 6.11 17.18 22.14
CA TRP A 397 5.34 16.90 23.35
C TRP A 397 3.85 17.20 23.22
N THR A 398 3.46 18.16 22.39
CA THR A 398 2.07 18.63 22.27
C THR A 398 1.43 18.42 20.91
N GLY A 399 2.21 18.07 19.88
CA GLY A 399 1.78 17.89 18.50
C GLY A 399 2.18 16.53 17.92
N GLU A 400 2.27 16.45 16.59
CA GLU A 400 2.68 15.28 15.83
C GLU A 400 3.84 15.65 14.89
N PRO A 401 5.09 15.31 15.22
CA PRO A 401 6.26 15.72 14.44
C PRO A 401 6.35 15.02 13.07
N LEU A 402 5.55 13.99 12.85
CA LEU A 402 5.50 13.20 11.62
C LEU A 402 4.49 13.75 10.59
N LEU A 403 4.11 15.02 10.64
CA LEU A 403 3.17 15.59 9.67
C LEU A 403 3.93 16.24 8.50
N ASP A 404 3.59 15.86 7.27
CA ASP A 404 4.13 16.45 6.05
C ASP A 404 3.44 17.80 5.79
N ILE A 405 4.21 18.76 5.28
CA ILE A 405 3.78 20.15 5.20
C ILE A 405 3.81 20.61 3.74
N PHE A 406 2.77 21.26 3.27
CA PHE A 406 2.85 22.09 2.08
C PHE A 406 2.98 23.55 2.49
N TYR A 407 4.19 24.09 2.39
CA TYR A 407 4.46 25.50 2.59
C TYR A 407 4.13 26.28 1.32
N ILE A 408 3.12 27.12 1.40
CA ILE A 408 2.78 28.09 0.36
C ILE A 408 3.74 29.27 0.52
N HIS A 409 4.60 29.48 -0.47
CA HIS A 409 5.42 30.69 -0.51
C HIS A 409 4.62 31.84 -1.11
N GLU A 410 3.93 31.59 -2.22
CA GLU A 410 3.12 32.60 -2.89
C GLU A 410 1.96 31.96 -3.66
N LEU A 411 0.76 32.53 -3.53
CA LEU A 411 -0.39 32.25 -4.39
C LEU A 411 -0.84 33.56 -5.03
N THR A 412 -0.64 33.68 -6.34
CA THR A 412 -1.10 34.82 -7.15
C THR A 412 -2.30 34.41 -7.98
N ILE A 413 -3.37 35.21 -7.92
CA ILE A 413 -4.56 35.06 -8.78
C ILE A 413 -4.70 36.34 -9.57
N GLU A 414 -4.98 36.23 -10.87
CA GLU A 414 -5.21 37.37 -11.76
C GLU A 414 -6.28 38.31 -11.16
N GLU A 415 -6.00 39.62 -11.15
CA GLU A 415 -6.77 40.62 -10.40
C GLU A 415 -8.26 40.63 -10.81
N SER A 416 -8.53 40.40 -12.10
CA SER A 416 -9.89 40.29 -12.66
C SER A 416 -10.69 39.08 -12.13
N LEU A 417 -9.99 38.06 -11.64
CA LEU A 417 -10.55 36.77 -11.22
C LEU A 417 -10.59 36.59 -9.70
N GLN A 418 -9.86 37.41 -8.94
CA GLN A 418 -9.77 37.32 -7.47
C GLN A 418 -11.14 37.34 -6.76
N ARG A 419 -12.12 38.08 -7.31
CA ARG A 419 -13.47 38.21 -6.72
C ARG A 419 -14.38 37.01 -6.97
N GLN A 420 -13.96 36.05 -7.80
CA GLN A 420 -14.79 34.91 -8.21
C GLN A 420 -14.63 33.69 -7.29
N GLY A 421 -13.82 33.78 -6.22
CA GLY A 421 -13.62 32.69 -5.28
C GLY A 421 -12.65 31.59 -5.75
N LEU A 422 -12.03 31.75 -6.91
CA LEU A 422 -11.10 30.77 -7.48
C LEU A 422 -9.89 30.49 -6.59
N GLY A 423 -9.34 31.51 -5.93
CA GLY A 423 -8.23 31.30 -4.97
C GLY A 423 -8.63 30.39 -3.81
N SER A 424 -9.84 30.52 -3.29
CA SER A 424 -10.36 29.65 -2.23
C SER A 424 -10.56 28.22 -2.74
N ARG A 425 -11.06 28.05 -3.97
CA ARG A 425 -11.17 26.75 -4.61
C ARG A 425 -9.81 26.08 -4.79
N ILE A 426 -8.80 26.83 -5.23
CA ILE A 426 -7.42 26.33 -5.39
C ILE A 426 -6.87 25.83 -4.05
N LEU A 427 -7.03 26.60 -2.96
CA LEU A 427 -6.57 26.17 -1.63
C LEU A 427 -7.28 24.90 -1.13
N GLN A 428 -8.58 24.76 -1.41
CA GLN A 428 -9.35 23.57 -1.01
C GLN A 428 -8.95 22.32 -1.80
N GLU A 429 -8.60 22.47 -3.08
CA GLU A 429 -8.16 21.36 -3.93
C GLU A 429 -6.67 21.06 -3.77
N LEU A 430 -5.91 21.92 -3.08
CA LEU A 430 -4.46 21.80 -2.96
C LEU A 430 -3.99 20.42 -2.45
N PRO A 431 -4.60 19.81 -1.42
CA PRO A 431 -4.21 18.46 -0.99
C PRO A 431 -4.44 17.39 -2.08
N CYS A 432 -5.56 17.49 -2.82
CA CYS A 432 -5.84 16.62 -3.96
C CYS A 432 -4.83 16.83 -5.09
N LEU A 433 -4.50 18.07 -5.42
CA LEU A 433 -3.50 18.38 -6.44
C LEU A 433 -2.11 17.85 -6.08
N CYS A 434 -1.71 17.95 -4.80
CA CYS A 434 -0.47 17.33 -4.34
C CYS A 434 -0.49 15.81 -4.50
N ARG A 435 -1.62 15.16 -4.23
CA ARG A 435 -1.77 13.71 -4.46
C ARG A 435 -1.64 13.35 -5.94
N GLU A 436 -2.31 14.09 -6.82
CA GLU A 436 -2.31 13.78 -8.25
C GLU A 436 -0.95 14.09 -8.91
N LEU A 437 -0.32 15.21 -8.54
CA LEU A 437 0.88 15.71 -9.22
C LEU A 437 2.20 15.31 -8.53
N LEU A 438 2.19 15.13 -7.21
CA LEU A 438 3.39 14.82 -6.40
C LEU A 438 3.28 13.47 -5.70
N HIS A 439 2.14 12.78 -5.79
CA HIS A 439 1.88 11.49 -5.15
C HIS A 439 2.01 11.51 -3.61
N VAL A 440 1.88 12.69 -3.01
CA VAL A 440 1.91 12.90 -1.55
C VAL A 440 0.76 13.83 -1.16
N VAL A 441 0.02 13.47 -0.11
CA VAL A 441 -0.97 14.36 0.50
C VAL A 441 -0.29 15.04 1.69
N PRO A 442 -0.09 16.38 1.67
CA PRO A 442 0.40 17.08 2.85
C PRO A 442 -0.64 16.99 3.96
N ASP A 443 -0.23 16.85 5.21
CA ASP A 443 -1.14 16.82 6.36
C ASP A 443 -1.48 18.24 6.84
N ILE A 444 -0.59 19.20 6.59
CA ILE A 444 -0.73 20.60 6.96
C ILE A 444 -0.43 21.49 5.76
N LEU A 445 -1.26 22.50 5.55
CA LEU A 445 -0.95 23.63 4.67
C LEU A 445 -0.45 24.79 5.53
N THR A 446 0.65 25.44 5.15
CA THR A 446 1.19 26.59 5.87
C THR A 446 1.42 27.78 4.95
N TYR A 447 1.29 28.98 5.49
CA TYR A 447 1.57 30.23 4.78
C TYR A 447 2.14 31.26 5.74
N TYR A 448 3.28 31.84 5.39
CA TYR A 448 3.86 32.95 6.14
C TYR A 448 3.59 34.28 5.41
N PRO A 449 2.63 35.10 5.88
CA PRO A 449 2.31 36.37 5.26
C PRO A 449 3.43 37.39 5.49
N ALA A 450 4.03 37.88 4.42
CA ALA A 450 5.02 38.97 4.50
C ALA A 450 4.40 40.26 5.09
N PRO A 451 5.18 41.08 5.83
CA PRO A 451 4.71 42.36 6.36
C PRO A 451 4.38 43.34 5.22
N THR A 452 3.43 44.25 5.47
CA THR A 452 3.03 45.25 4.47
C THR A 452 4.12 46.27 4.12
N GLU A 453 5.16 46.41 4.96
CA GLU A 453 6.31 47.28 4.72
C GLU A 453 7.56 46.46 4.38
N ARG A 454 8.08 46.64 3.16
CA ARG A 454 9.27 45.91 2.64
C ARG A 454 10.58 46.22 3.37
N ASN A 455 10.64 47.31 4.15
CA ASN A 455 11.87 47.78 4.82
C ASN A 455 11.89 47.46 6.31
N TRP A 456 11.06 46.52 6.78
CA TRP A 456 11.17 46.03 8.15
C TRP A 456 12.46 45.20 8.28
N HIS A 457 13.56 45.87 8.59
CA HIS A 457 14.84 45.26 8.99
C HIS A 457 15.40 46.00 10.20
N THR A 458 15.50 45.29 11.32
CA THR A 458 16.21 45.72 12.53
C THR A 458 17.61 45.10 12.58
N GLU A 459 18.31 44.88 11.46
CA GLU A 459 19.63 44.20 11.54
C GLU A 459 20.63 45.02 12.38
N SER A 460 20.65 46.35 12.23
CA SER A 460 21.54 47.21 13.03
C SER A 460 21.07 47.44 14.47
N GLU A 461 19.76 47.54 14.72
CA GLU A 461 19.22 47.73 16.08
C GLU A 461 19.21 46.41 16.90
N ARG A 462 18.98 45.27 16.23
CA ARG A 462 19.00 43.90 16.81
C ARG A 462 20.43 43.50 17.16
N GLU A 463 21.42 43.72 16.30
CA GLU A 463 22.83 43.46 16.63
C GLU A 463 23.33 44.35 17.78
N VAL A 464 22.89 45.60 17.84
CA VAL A 464 23.23 46.52 18.93
C VAL A 464 22.56 46.09 20.24
N ALA A 465 21.29 45.68 20.23
CA ALA A 465 20.60 45.13 21.39
C ALA A 465 21.24 43.83 21.88
N LEU A 466 21.59 42.92 20.96
CA LEU A 466 22.29 41.65 21.22
C LEU A 466 23.66 41.86 21.86
N ARG A 467 24.46 42.78 21.31
CA ARG A 467 25.74 43.19 21.92
C ARG A 467 25.52 43.79 23.29
N ASN A 468 24.51 44.62 23.49
CA ASN A 468 24.26 45.26 24.78
C ASN A 468 23.82 44.26 25.85
N ILE A 469 22.94 43.30 25.54
CA ILE A 469 22.50 42.25 26.47
C ILE A 469 23.67 41.32 26.85
N ALA A 470 24.47 40.90 25.86
CA ALA A 470 25.66 40.08 26.10
C ALA A 470 26.71 40.83 26.94
N VAL A 471 26.96 42.11 26.64
CA VAL A 471 27.89 42.97 27.39
C VAL A 471 27.38 43.24 28.81
N GLU A 472 26.08 43.49 29.01
CA GLU A 472 25.51 43.71 30.34
C GLU A 472 25.61 42.46 31.23
N ARG A 473 25.35 41.26 30.71
CA ARG A 473 25.47 40.02 31.50
C ARG A 473 26.92 39.69 31.81
N VAL A 474 27.85 39.89 30.86
CA VAL A 474 29.29 39.75 31.11
C VAL A 474 29.75 40.78 32.15
N ALA A 475 29.28 42.03 32.06
CA ALA A 475 29.59 43.08 33.03
C ALA A 475 29.04 42.78 34.43
N LYS A 476 27.80 42.28 34.55
CA LYS A 476 27.21 41.80 35.82
C LYS A 476 27.92 40.59 36.42
N ALA A 477 28.49 39.73 35.57
CA ALA A 477 29.27 38.58 36.04
C ALA A 477 30.67 38.97 36.55
N ILE A 478 31.27 40.04 35.99
CA ILE A 478 32.62 40.53 36.33
C ILE A 478 32.60 41.58 37.45
N THR A 479 31.47 42.25 37.68
CA THR A 479 31.34 43.22 38.78
C THR A 479 31.17 42.47 40.12
N PRO A 480 32.07 42.68 41.10
CA PRO A 480 31.90 42.08 42.42
C PRO A 480 30.73 42.76 43.13
N ASP A 481 29.74 41.97 43.53
CA ASP A 481 28.67 42.42 44.39
C ASP A 481 29.25 42.77 45.76
N HIS A 482 29.33 44.06 46.09
CA HIS A 482 29.93 44.56 47.33
C HIS A 482 29.07 44.32 48.59
N ASN A 483 28.07 43.44 48.54
CA ASN A 483 27.17 43.18 49.67
C ASN A 483 26.80 41.70 49.82
N VAL A 484 27.78 40.83 50.09
CA VAL A 484 27.49 39.49 50.61
C VAL A 484 28.16 39.30 51.96
N ASN A 485 27.32 39.37 53.00
CA ASN A 485 27.61 38.91 54.35
C ASN A 485 28.17 37.48 54.33
N GLN A 486 29.28 37.30 55.05
CA GLN A 486 29.91 36.02 55.28
C GLN A 486 28.99 35.14 56.15
N ASN A 487 28.38 34.11 55.55
CA ASN A 487 28.26 32.76 56.11
C ASN A 487 27.26 31.93 55.30
N THR A 488 27.79 31.15 54.36
CA THR A 488 27.48 29.73 54.07
C THR A 488 28.01 29.41 52.68
N SER A 489 29.01 28.52 52.58
CA SER A 489 29.30 27.69 51.39
C SER A 489 29.15 28.38 50.01
N ASN A 490 29.96 29.42 49.74
CA ASN A 490 29.96 30.14 48.45
C ASN A 490 30.75 29.39 47.37
N THR A 491 30.22 28.26 46.89
CA THR A 491 30.55 27.78 45.54
C THR A 491 29.44 28.26 44.62
N ILE A 492 29.56 29.49 44.13
CA ILE A 492 28.69 29.97 43.05
C ILE A 492 29.16 29.24 41.80
N SER A 493 28.35 28.31 41.30
CA SER A 493 28.61 27.58 40.05
C SER A 493 28.75 28.59 38.92
N PHE A 494 29.90 28.56 38.24
CA PHE A 494 30.15 29.36 37.05
C PHE A 494 29.02 29.15 36.01
N ALA A 495 28.45 27.94 35.94
CA ALA A 495 27.39 27.60 35.01
C ALA A 495 26.08 28.37 35.27
N ASP A 496 25.74 28.72 36.52
CA ASP A 496 24.44 29.32 36.83
C ASP A 496 24.36 30.81 36.46
N LYS A 497 25.51 31.50 36.39
CA LYS A 497 25.60 32.91 35.96
C LYS A 497 25.57 33.11 34.45
N TYR A 498 25.86 32.06 33.67
CA TYR A 498 25.93 32.10 32.21
C TYR A 498 24.85 31.25 31.52
N ARG A 499 23.83 30.77 32.26
CA ARG A 499 22.66 30.13 31.67
C ARG A 499 21.80 31.17 30.95
N PHE A 500 21.73 31.06 29.64
CA PHE A 500 20.71 31.69 28.82
C PHE A 500 19.48 30.79 28.82
N SER A 501 18.29 31.39 28.79
CA SER A 501 17.08 30.66 28.41
C SER A 501 17.18 30.22 26.94
N ASP A 502 16.36 29.25 26.53
CA ASP A 502 16.35 28.80 25.14
C ASP A 502 16.00 29.95 24.18
N ASP A 503 15.08 30.84 24.56
CA ASP A 503 14.73 32.04 23.80
C ASP A 503 15.88 33.04 23.70
N GLU A 504 16.64 33.25 24.79
CA GLU A 504 17.84 34.09 24.76
C GLU A 504 18.96 33.47 23.92
N THR A 505 19.06 32.15 23.91
CA THR A 505 20.03 31.42 23.08
C THR A 505 19.66 31.54 21.60
N LYS A 506 18.39 31.33 21.25
CA LYS A 506 17.84 31.54 19.91
C LYS A 506 18.03 33.00 19.47
N MET A 507 17.78 33.96 20.37
CA MET A 507 18.05 35.39 20.14
C MET A 507 19.48 35.63 19.69
N ILE A 508 20.46 35.12 20.45
CA ILE A 508 21.90 35.31 20.24
C ILE A 508 22.36 34.64 18.95
N MET A 509 21.81 33.46 18.63
CA MET A 509 22.11 32.71 17.41
C MET A 509 21.43 33.27 16.16
N GLY A 510 20.55 34.27 16.30
CA GLY A 510 19.81 34.88 15.20
C GLY A 510 18.54 34.12 14.78
N CYS A 511 18.27 32.97 15.40
CA CYS A 511 17.10 32.12 15.18
C CYS A 511 15.78 32.77 15.68
N ARG A 512 14.65 32.17 15.33
CA ARG A 512 13.31 32.57 15.84
C ARG A 512 13.26 32.48 17.37
N HIS A 513 12.65 33.47 18.03
CA HIS A 513 12.39 33.49 19.49
C HIS A 513 11.01 34.11 19.77
N SER A 514 10.47 34.00 20.99
CA SER A 514 9.18 34.64 21.30
C SER A 514 9.21 36.14 20.97
N GLY A 515 8.20 36.62 20.21
CA GLY A 515 8.14 38.01 19.75
C GLY A 515 9.11 38.41 18.62
N SER A 516 9.82 37.50 17.93
CA SER A 516 10.59 37.87 16.71
C SER A 516 9.73 38.26 15.53
N SER A 517 8.45 37.94 15.57
CA SER A 517 7.54 38.20 14.45
C SER A 517 7.22 39.69 14.33
N TYR A 518 6.88 40.12 13.13
CA TYR A 518 6.58 41.53 12.92
C TYR A 518 5.31 41.98 13.68
N PRO A 519 5.24 43.26 14.08
CA PRO A 519 4.12 43.80 14.85
C PRO A 519 2.75 43.63 14.16
N GLU A 520 1.69 43.46 14.95
CA GLU A 520 0.31 43.29 14.48
C GLU A 520 -0.12 44.34 13.43
N VAL A 521 0.35 45.57 13.59
CA VAL A 521 0.03 46.70 12.71
C VAL A 521 0.56 46.55 11.28
N LEU A 522 1.54 45.67 11.06
CA LEU A 522 2.11 45.39 9.74
C LEU A 522 1.46 44.17 9.05
N LYS A 523 0.43 43.58 9.66
CA LYS A 523 -0.33 42.49 9.05
C LYS A 523 -1.05 42.96 7.80
N ASN A 524 -0.93 42.17 6.73
CA ASN A 524 -1.85 42.29 5.61
C ASN A 524 -3.21 41.68 5.99
N ILE A 525 -4.07 42.48 6.62
CA ILE A 525 -5.37 42.05 7.15
C ILE A 525 -6.23 41.36 6.09
N ARG A 526 -6.20 41.85 4.84
CA ARG A 526 -7.00 41.26 3.75
C ARG A 526 -6.51 39.86 3.38
N LEU A 527 -5.20 39.69 3.32
CA LEU A 527 -4.57 38.41 2.99
C LEU A 527 -4.79 37.38 4.10
N ILE A 528 -4.60 37.79 5.35
CA ILE A 528 -4.84 36.93 6.52
C ILE A 528 -6.32 36.51 6.58
N ALA A 529 -7.25 37.45 6.38
CA ALA A 529 -8.67 37.13 6.34
C ALA A 529 -9.04 36.15 5.21
N PHE A 530 -8.36 36.24 4.06
CA PHE A 530 -8.53 35.27 2.97
C PHE A 530 -8.12 33.86 3.38
N TYR A 531 -6.95 33.68 4.00
CA TYR A 531 -6.51 32.35 4.46
C TYR A 531 -7.37 31.85 5.63
N GLN A 532 -7.74 32.71 6.58
CA GLN A 532 -8.62 32.32 7.70
C GLN A 532 -10.00 31.85 7.23
N LYS A 533 -10.56 32.48 6.19
CA LYS A 533 -11.80 32.02 5.55
C LYS A 533 -11.66 30.60 4.96
N ASN A 534 -10.45 30.17 4.63
CA ASN A 534 -10.12 28.86 4.09
C ASN A 534 -9.58 27.89 5.14
N GLY A 535 -9.89 28.11 6.43
CA GLY A 535 -9.59 27.17 7.51
C GLY A 535 -8.22 27.36 8.15
N PHE A 536 -7.43 28.34 7.71
CA PHE A 536 -6.15 28.63 8.35
C PHE A 536 -6.33 29.35 9.67
N GLN A 537 -5.50 29.01 10.65
CA GLN A 537 -5.40 29.69 11.92
C GLN A 537 -3.97 30.18 12.14
N GLU A 538 -3.85 31.30 12.86
CA GLU A 538 -2.55 31.85 13.20
C GLU A 538 -1.96 31.11 14.39
N LEU A 539 -0.69 30.71 14.25
CA LEU A 539 0.02 29.99 15.29
C LEU A 539 0.61 30.98 16.30
N GLY A 540 -0.04 31.11 17.46
CA GLY A 540 0.46 31.94 18.55
C GLY A 540 0.74 33.39 18.13
N ASP A 541 1.94 33.88 18.44
CA ASP A 541 2.41 35.21 18.04
C ASP A 541 3.26 35.18 16.75
N THR A 542 3.37 34.02 16.08
CA THR A 542 4.37 33.78 15.03
C THR A 542 4.06 34.39 13.68
N ARG A 543 2.81 34.85 13.47
CA ARG A 543 2.24 35.25 12.16
C ARG A 543 2.12 34.11 11.15
N LEU A 544 2.67 32.93 11.42
CA LEU A 544 2.51 31.77 10.57
C LEU A 544 1.05 31.32 10.61
N LEU A 545 0.47 31.12 9.43
CA LEU A 545 -0.86 30.54 9.29
C LEU A 545 -0.73 29.07 8.96
N TYR A 546 -1.56 28.23 9.56
CA TYR A 546 -1.63 26.81 9.23
C TYR A 546 -3.06 26.28 9.22
N ALA A 547 -3.31 25.25 8.40
CA ALA A 547 -4.56 24.49 8.37
C ALA A 547 -4.24 23.00 8.25
N TYR A 548 -4.98 22.16 8.98
CA TYR A 548 -4.95 20.72 8.74
C TYR A 548 -5.70 20.40 7.45
N THR A 549 -5.21 19.44 6.69
CA THR A 549 -5.94 18.88 5.57
C THR A 549 -6.90 17.82 6.09
N GLU A 550 -8.20 18.11 6.12
CA GLU A 550 -9.22 17.09 6.40
C GLU A 550 -9.34 16.17 5.18
N MET A 551 -9.28 14.84 5.37
CA MET A 551 -9.86 13.87 4.43
C MET A 551 -11.27 13.50 4.86
#